data_AF-A0A5R9KD80-F1
#
_entry.id   AF-A0A5R9KD80-F1
#
_cell.length_a   1.000
_cell.length_b   1.000
_cell.length_c   1.000
_cell.angle_alpha   90.00
_cell.angle_beta   90.00
_cell.angle_gamma   90.00
#
_symmetry.space_group_name_H-M   'P 1'
#
loop_
_entity.id
_entity.type
_entity.pdbx_description
1 polymer ?
#
loop_
_entity_poly.entity_id
_entity_poly.type
_entity_poly.pdbx_seq_one_letter_code
_entity_poly.pdbx_strand_id
1 'polypeptide(L)'
;MNKIIKTKSNSENKEEEITSVVNRRLFLRSAGLATSLGTIVISACTTDDHDPNPQIPGTGDTVELGSGDVGVLNYAYALEQLEAAFYTQVIATPYAGMTDAERTILTDIRDHEIIHRDFFKAALGNGAIKGLTPNFSAIDFNSRTAVLGAAKLFEDTGVAAYNGAGKLIKNGDYLLLAGKIVSVEARHASVIRDLLNPKSADFAGDDIVDANGFDKAVAPADILTAVKGYVKDTISGANVGK
;
A
#
# COMPACT_ATOMS: atom_id res chain seq x y z
N MET A 1 18.87 40.34 51.98
CA MET A 1 17.52 40.48 51.39
C MET A 1 17.66 41.26 50.08
N ASN A 2 17.47 40.57 48.96
CA ASN A 2 17.48 41.17 47.62
C ASN A 2 16.17 41.94 47.36
N LYS A 3 16.27 43.12 46.74
CA LYS A 3 15.34 43.57 45.71
C LYS A 3 15.93 44.76 44.93
N ILE A 4 16.34 44.49 43.69
CA ILE A 4 16.63 45.52 42.68
C ILE A 4 15.32 45.81 41.94
N ILE A 5 14.98 47.10 41.82
CA ILE A 5 13.81 47.60 41.07
C ILE A 5 14.32 48.42 39.87
N LYS A 6 13.81 48.02 38.69
CA LYS A 6 13.53 48.74 37.43
C LYS A 6 14.58 49.69 36.83
N THR A 7 14.88 49.41 35.57
CA THR A 7 15.00 50.44 34.53
C THR A 7 14.13 50.05 33.34
N LYS A 8 13.33 51.00 32.85
CA LYS A 8 12.46 50.92 31.68
C LYS A 8 13.00 51.93 30.66
N SER A 9 13.34 51.53 29.44
CA SER A 9 13.31 52.41 28.26
C SER A 9 13.43 51.63 26.96
N ASN A 10 12.57 52.02 26.02
CA ASN A 10 12.34 51.68 24.62
C ASN A 10 13.45 51.01 23.78
N SER A 11 13.01 50.06 22.95
CA SER A 11 13.19 50.19 21.49
C SER A 11 12.13 49.36 20.75
N GLU A 12 11.12 50.06 20.24
CA GLU A 12 10.35 49.60 19.09
C GLU A 12 11.31 49.44 17.90
N ASN A 13 11.24 48.29 17.24
CA ASN A 13 11.57 48.01 15.83
C ASN A 13 11.84 46.51 15.71
N LYS A 14 10.80 45.74 15.36
CA LYS A 14 11.00 44.42 14.77
C LYS A 14 9.98 44.24 13.66
N GLU A 15 10.51 44.49 12.47
CA GLU A 15 10.08 44.02 11.15
C GLU A 15 8.91 43.03 11.18
N GLU A 16 7.77 43.49 10.65
CA GLU A 16 6.73 42.63 10.10
C GLU A 16 7.31 41.86 8.92
N GLU A 17 7.77 40.63 9.17
CA GLU A 17 7.99 39.66 8.10
C GLU A 17 6.76 38.76 8.00
N ILE A 18 6.02 39.00 6.92
CA ILE A 18 4.86 38.25 6.45
C ILE A 18 5.25 36.78 6.28
N THR A 19 4.84 35.93 7.22
CA THR A 19 4.74 34.49 7.01
C THR A 19 3.29 34.07 7.21
N SER A 20 2.48 34.41 6.21
CA SER A 20 1.11 33.93 6.11
C SER A 20 1.10 32.40 6.12
N VAL A 21 0.33 31.88 7.07
CA VAL A 21 0.03 30.48 7.33
C VAL A 21 -0.53 29.81 6.06
N VAL A 22 0.28 29.00 5.38
CA VAL A 22 -0.20 28.13 4.30
C VAL A 22 -0.57 26.76 4.88
N ASN A 23 -1.87 26.56 5.08
CA ASN A 23 -2.44 25.26 5.43
C ASN A 23 -2.24 24.28 4.26
N ARG A 24 -1.46 23.20 4.45
CA ARG A 24 -1.23 22.14 3.43
C ARG A 24 -2.53 21.49 2.94
N ARG A 25 -3.60 21.54 3.75
CA ARG A 25 -4.96 21.06 3.39
C ARG A 25 -5.74 22.00 2.46
N LEU A 26 -5.36 23.27 2.36
CA LEU A 26 -5.96 24.23 1.44
C LEU A 26 -5.32 24.14 0.05
N PHE A 27 -4.01 23.87 -0.02
CA PHE A 27 -3.28 23.70 -1.27
C PHE A 27 -3.85 22.57 -2.14
N LEU A 28 -4.30 21.46 -1.55
CA LEU A 28 -4.93 20.35 -2.26
C LEU A 28 -6.37 20.64 -2.72
N ARG A 29 -7.05 21.64 -2.16
CA ARG A 29 -8.40 22.06 -2.60
C ARG A 29 -8.37 22.97 -3.83
N SER A 30 -7.24 23.61 -4.11
CA SER A 30 -7.05 24.54 -5.23
C SER A 30 -6.59 23.90 -6.54
N ALA A 31 -6.33 22.58 -6.58
CA ALA A 31 -5.94 21.87 -7.80
C ALA A 31 -7.10 21.15 -8.52
N GLY A 32 -8.33 21.20 -7.97
CA GLY A 32 -9.47 20.41 -8.45
C GLY A 32 -10.52 21.13 -9.31
N LEU A 33 -10.28 22.36 -9.76
CA LEU A 33 -11.28 23.15 -10.50
C LEU A 33 -10.66 23.91 -11.69
N ALA A 34 -10.28 23.19 -12.73
CA ALA A 34 -10.07 23.75 -14.06
C ALA A 34 -10.17 22.66 -15.15
N THR A 35 -11.39 22.34 -15.58
CA THR A 35 -11.75 22.02 -16.98
C THR A 35 -13.27 21.79 -17.02
N SER A 36 -13.99 22.89 -17.10
CA SER A 36 -15.38 22.89 -17.55
C SER A 36 -15.42 22.89 -19.08
N LEU A 37 -16.41 22.15 -19.63
CA LEU A 37 -16.97 22.22 -20.99
C LEU A 37 -16.28 21.38 -22.08
N GLY A 38 -16.91 20.24 -22.38
CA GLY A 38 -16.65 19.45 -23.57
C GLY A 38 -17.51 18.19 -23.62
N THR A 39 -18.78 18.34 -23.98
CA THR A 39 -19.62 17.20 -24.38
C THR A 39 -19.04 16.58 -25.64
N ILE A 40 -18.52 15.36 -25.53
CA ILE A 40 -18.19 14.52 -26.68
C ILE A 40 -19.16 13.34 -26.68
N VAL A 41 -20.17 13.45 -27.53
CA VAL A 41 -20.99 12.31 -27.98
C VAL A 41 -20.29 11.77 -29.21
N ILE A 42 -19.75 10.54 -29.13
CA ILE A 42 -19.39 9.77 -30.32
C ILE A 42 -20.13 8.44 -30.23
N SER A 43 -21.28 8.42 -30.90
CA SER A 43 -21.90 7.18 -31.35
C SER A 43 -21.19 6.79 -32.65
N ALA A 44 -20.51 5.65 -32.67
CA ALA A 44 -20.06 5.00 -33.89
C ALA A 44 -20.00 3.50 -33.64
N CYS A 45 -21.12 2.82 -33.95
CA CYS A 45 -21.15 1.39 -34.12
C CYS A 45 -20.38 1.03 -35.40
N THR A 46 -19.46 0.08 -35.30
CA THR A 46 -19.21 -0.88 -36.37
C THR A 46 -19.25 -2.27 -35.75
N THR A 47 -20.17 -3.07 -36.27
CA THR A 47 -20.33 -4.50 -36.04
C THR A 47 -19.08 -5.23 -36.49
N ASP A 48 -18.40 -5.89 -35.57
CA ASP A 48 -17.63 -7.09 -35.88
C ASP A 48 -18.07 -8.16 -34.89
N ASP A 49 -18.58 -9.27 -35.44
CA ASP A 49 -19.04 -10.44 -34.71
C ASP A 49 -17.85 -11.06 -33.97
N HIS A 50 -17.73 -10.75 -32.68
CA HIS A 50 -17.12 -11.63 -31.71
C HIS A 50 -18.13 -11.88 -30.60
N ASP A 51 -18.75 -13.06 -30.72
CA ASP A 51 -19.59 -13.68 -29.72
C ASP A 51 -18.97 -13.53 -28.32
N PRO A 52 -19.54 -12.72 -27.41
CA PRO A 52 -19.12 -12.76 -26.03
C PRO A 52 -19.74 -14.02 -25.44
N ASN A 53 -18.96 -15.11 -25.47
CA ASN A 53 -19.32 -16.34 -24.78
C ASN A 53 -19.79 -15.98 -23.35
N PRO A 54 -21.02 -16.34 -22.95
CA PRO A 54 -21.53 -16.00 -21.62
C PRO A 54 -20.68 -16.73 -20.58
N GLN A 55 -19.84 -16.00 -19.84
CA GLN A 55 -19.05 -16.59 -18.76
C GLN A 55 -19.99 -17.13 -17.67
N ILE A 56 -20.01 -18.45 -17.58
CA ILE A 56 -20.66 -19.19 -16.50
C ILE A 56 -19.84 -18.95 -15.21
N PRO A 57 -20.45 -18.50 -14.10
CA PRO A 57 -19.73 -18.32 -12.84
C PRO A 57 -19.41 -19.70 -12.24
N GLY A 58 -18.13 -20.09 -12.18
CA GLY A 58 -17.72 -21.26 -11.39
C GLY A 58 -16.56 -22.14 -11.88
N THR A 59 -15.82 -21.79 -12.93
CA THR A 59 -14.61 -22.53 -13.35
C THR A 59 -13.40 -21.61 -13.40
N GLY A 60 -12.32 -22.02 -12.73
CA GLY A 60 -11.18 -21.17 -12.39
C GLY A 60 -10.29 -20.80 -13.59
N ASP A 61 -10.45 -19.57 -14.06
CA ASP A 61 -9.48 -18.91 -14.93
C ASP A 61 -8.30 -18.43 -14.08
N THR A 62 -7.11 -18.92 -14.40
CA THR A 62 -5.86 -18.46 -13.79
C THR A 62 -5.64 -16.99 -14.12
N VAL A 63 -5.33 -16.19 -13.10
CA VAL A 63 -4.89 -14.80 -13.25
C VAL A 63 -3.41 -14.80 -13.63
N GLU A 64 -3.15 -14.60 -14.92
CA GLU A 64 -1.79 -14.45 -15.43
C GLU A 64 -1.26 -13.05 -15.14
N LEU A 65 -0.12 -12.96 -14.43
CA LEU A 65 0.49 -11.67 -14.09
C LEU A 65 1.16 -11.00 -15.30
N GLY A 66 1.52 -11.78 -16.33
CA GLY A 66 2.23 -11.30 -17.53
C GLY A 66 3.75 -11.43 -17.40
N SER A 67 4.48 -10.68 -18.23
CA SER A 67 5.94 -10.74 -18.35
C SER A 67 6.61 -9.37 -18.37
N GLY A 68 7.95 -9.34 -18.35
CA GLY A 68 8.73 -8.11 -18.23
C GLY A 68 8.32 -7.26 -17.03
N ASP A 69 8.51 -5.94 -17.16
CA ASP A 69 8.16 -4.98 -16.11
C ASP A 69 6.66 -4.94 -15.81
N VAL A 70 5.79 -5.11 -16.82
CA VAL A 70 4.34 -5.19 -16.62
C VAL A 70 3.99 -6.38 -15.73
N GLY A 71 4.64 -7.52 -15.93
CA GLY A 71 4.50 -8.69 -15.06
C GLY A 71 4.91 -8.42 -13.62
N VAL A 72 5.99 -7.66 -13.41
CA VAL A 72 6.45 -7.26 -12.06
C VAL A 72 5.48 -6.27 -11.42
N LEU A 73 4.93 -5.33 -12.17
CA LEU A 73 3.95 -4.37 -11.67
C LEU A 73 2.61 -5.04 -11.34
N ASN A 74 2.14 -5.99 -12.16
CA ASN A 74 0.95 -6.80 -11.85
C ASN A 74 1.18 -7.71 -10.63
N TYR A 75 2.40 -8.22 -10.46
CA TYR A 75 2.79 -8.95 -9.26
C TYR A 75 2.66 -8.09 -8.00
N ALA A 76 3.23 -6.87 -8.00
CA ALA A 76 3.05 -5.93 -6.90
C ALA A 76 1.56 -5.61 -6.70
N TYR A 77 0.85 -5.23 -7.77
CA TYR A 77 -0.58 -4.93 -7.73
C TYR A 77 -1.45 -6.06 -7.16
N ALA A 78 -1.10 -7.33 -7.39
CA ALA A 78 -1.80 -8.47 -6.78
C ALA A 78 -1.67 -8.48 -5.25
N LEU A 79 -0.48 -8.18 -4.73
CA LEU A 79 -0.21 -8.13 -3.29
C LEU A 79 -0.91 -6.92 -2.65
N GLU A 80 -0.80 -5.74 -3.27
CA GLU A 80 -1.47 -4.52 -2.82
C GLU A 80 -3.00 -4.65 -2.77
N GLN A 81 -3.59 -5.40 -3.71
CA GLN A 81 -5.02 -5.72 -3.65
C GLN A 81 -5.38 -6.52 -2.40
N LEU A 82 -4.53 -7.46 -2.00
CA LEU A 82 -4.74 -8.30 -0.84
C LEU A 82 -4.63 -7.48 0.46
N GLU A 83 -3.59 -6.66 0.58
CA GLU A 83 -3.33 -5.83 1.76
C GLU A 83 -4.41 -4.74 1.92
N ALA A 84 -4.76 -4.05 0.83
CA ALA A 84 -5.84 -3.08 0.85
C ALA A 84 -7.19 -3.71 1.26
N ALA A 85 -7.48 -4.93 0.79
CA ALA A 85 -8.68 -5.65 1.19
C ALA A 85 -8.63 -6.08 2.66
N PHE A 86 -7.47 -6.56 3.14
CA PHE A 86 -7.27 -6.97 4.52
C PHE A 86 -7.50 -5.80 5.48
N TYR A 87 -6.83 -4.67 5.29
CA TYR A 87 -7.00 -3.53 6.19
C TYR A 87 -8.37 -2.87 6.08
N THR A 88 -9.00 -2.93 4.90
CA THR A 88 -10.42 -2.51 4.76
C THR A 88 -11.31 -3.38 5.65
N GLN A 89 -11.10 -4.70 5.68
CA GLN A 89 -11.82 -5.61 6.58
C GLN A 89 -11.52 -5.31 8.05
N VAL A 90 -10.25 -5.08 8.43
CA VAL A 90 -9.86 -4.75 9.82
C VAL A 90 -10.60 -3.51 10.34
N ILE A 91 -10.72 -2.46 9.53
CA ILE A 91 -11.43 -1.24 9.95
C ILE A 91 -12.94 -1.40 9.93
N ALA A 92 -13.49 -2.18 8.99
CA ALA A 92 -14.92 -2.47 8.92
C ALA A 92 -15.38 -3.35 10.09
N THR A 93 -14.54 -4.28 10.54
CA THR A 93 -14.80 -5.19 11.66
C THR A 93 -13.68 -5.10 12.69
N PRO A 94 -13.63 -4.03 13.51
CA PRO A 94 -12.57 -3.85 14.49
C PRO A 94 -12.61 -4.95 15.55
N TYR A 95 -11.44 -5.52 15.88
CA TYR A 95 -11.32 -6.54 16.91
C TYR A 95 -11.70 -6.04 18.31
N ALA A 96 -12.03 -6.97 19.20
CA ALA A 96 -12.37 -6.65 20.58
C ALA A 96 -11.21 -5.94 21.30
N GLY A 97 -11.49 -4.78 21.87
CA GLY A 97 -10.51 -3.99 22.61
C GLY A 97 -9.56 -3.14 21.76
N MET A 98 -9.82 -2.98 20.45
CA MET A 98 -9.07 -2.05 19.60
C MET A 98 -9.08 -0.64 20.19
N THR A 99 -7.88 -0.13 20.50
CA THR A 99 -7.70 1.23 21.03
C THR A 99 -7.85 2.29 19.92
N ASP A 100 -8.11 3.54 20.29
CA ASP A 100 -8.17 4.65 19.33
C ASP A 100 -6.82 4.86 18.59
N ALA A 101 -5.71 4.62 19.29
CA ALA A 101 -4.37 4.70 18.70
C ALA A 101 -4.18 3.61 17.63
N GLU A 102 -4.51 2.36 17.94
CA GLU A 102 -4.45 1.26 16.96
C GLU A 102 -5.39 1.50 15.79
N ARG A 103 -6.62 1.95 16.05
CA ARG A 103 -7.57 2.28 14.99
C ARG A 103 -7.01 3.34 14.06
N THR A 104 -6.37 4.38 14.60
CA THR A 104 -5.75 5.45 13.80
C THR A 104 -4.63 4.88 12.94
N ILE A 105 -3.69 4.14 13.54
CA ILE A 105 -2.56 3.54 12.82
C ILE A 105 -3.04 2.60 11.71
N LEU A 106 -3.97 1.68 12.02
CA LEU A 106 -4.49 0.71 11.05
C LEU A 106 -5.34 1.38 9.97
N THR A 107 -5.94 2.54 10.25
CA THR A 107 -6.64 3.36 9.26
C THR A 107 -5.66 4.04 8.31
N ASP A 108 -4.56 4.58 8.83
CA ASP A 108 -3.52 5.19 8.01
C ASP A 108 -2.87 4.15 7.08
N ILE A 109 -2.56 2.95 7.59
CA ILE A 109 -2.04 1.84 6.77
C ILE A 109 -3.05 1.46 5.69
N ARG A 110 -4.33 1.25 6.04
CA ARG A 110 -5.39 0.99 5.05
C ARG A 110 -5.38 2.01 3.91
N ASP A 111 -5.26 3.30 4.24
CA ASP A 111 -5.32 4.37 3.27
C ASP A 111 -4.09 4.36 2.36
N HIS A 112 -2.91 4.01 2.88
CA HIS A 112 -1.72 3.78 2.07
C HIS A 112 -1.88 2.57 1.15
N GLU A 113 -2.38 1.43 1.62
CA GLU A 113 -2.58 0.24 0.78
C GLU A 113 -3.59 0.50 -0.35
N ILE A 114 -4.65 1.25 -0.06
CA ILE A 114 -5.61 1.71 -1.07
C ILE A 114 -4.89 2.56 -2.13
N ILE A 115 -4.03 3.48 -1.70
CA ILE A 115 -3.26 4.34 -2.60
C ILE A 115 -2.29 3.51 -3.44
N HIS A 116 -1.55 2.57 -2.85
CA HIS A 116 -0.61 1.70 -3.57
C HIS A 116 -1.33 0.87 -4.63
N ARG A 117 -2.42 0.17 -4.25
CA ARG A 117 -3.27 -0.59 -5.17
C ARG A 117 -3.78 0.28 -6.31
N ASP A 118 -4.37 1.42 -6.01
CA ASP A 118 -4.99 2.29 -7.02
C ASP A 118 -3.94 2.94 -7.93
N PHE A 119 -2.76 3.23 -7.36
CA PHE A 119 -1.61 3.70 -8.09
C PHE A 119 -1.17 2.66 -9.14
N PHE A 120 -0.98 1.39 -8.77
CA PHE A 120 -0.60 0.36 -9.76
C PHE A 120 -1.70 0.14 -10.79
N LYS A 121 -2.96 0.10 -10.37
CA LYS A 121 -4.09 -0.01 -11.30
C LYS A 121 -4.06 1.09 -12.37
N ALA A 122 -3.79 2.32 -11.95
CA ALA A 122 -3.65 3.45 -12.87
C ALA A 122 -2.41 3.32 -13.77
N ALA A 123 -1.26 2.95 -13.21
CA ALA A 123 -0.01 2.78 -13.95
C ALA A 123 -0.08 1.67 -15.01
N LEU A 124 -0.79 0.58 -14.70
CA LEU A 124 -0.97 -0.58 -15.58
C LEU A 124 -2.03 -0.35 -16.66
N GLY A 125 -3.05 0.48 -16.40
CA GLY A 125 -4.13 0.76 -17.34
C GLY A 125 -4.81 -0.53 -17.84
N ASN A 126 -4.87 -0.71 -19.16
CA ASN A 126 -5.45 -1.91 -19.77
C ASN A 126 -4.64 -3.20 -19.52
N GLY A 127 -3.40 -3.08 -19.05
CA GLY A 127 -2.56 -4.22 -18.66
C GLY A 127 -2.79 -4.70 -17.24
N ALA A 128 -3.65 -4.03 -16.47
CA ALA A 128 -3.93 -4.40 -15.08
C ALA A 128 -4.69 -5.73 -15.02
N ILE A 129 -4.24 -6.64 -14.15
CA ILE A 129 -5.03 -7.83 -13.81
C ILE A 129 -6.39 -7.44 -13.22
N LYS A 130 -7.34 -8.37 -13.30
CA LYS A 130 -8.65 -8.21 -12.67
C LYS A 130 -8.54 -8.10 -11.14
N GLY A 131 -9.64 -7.65 -10.53
CA GLY A 131 -9.83 -7.72 -9.09
C GLY A 131 -9.63 -9.15 -8.55
N LEU A 132 -8.77 -9.29 -7.55
CA LEU A 132 -8.60 -10.55 -6.81
C LEU A 132 -9.71 -10.68 -5.74
N THR A 133 -10.04 -11.92 -5.41
CA THR A 133 -11.04 -12.29 -4.41
C THR A 133 -10.32 -12.73 -3.14
N PRO A 134 -10.30 -11.91 -2.08
CA PRO A 134 -9.62 -12.27 -0.85
C PRO A 134 -10.24 -13.50 -0.17
N ASN A 135 -9.40 -14.24 0.54
CA ASN A 135 -9.77 -15.35 1.40
C ASN A 135 -9.19 -15.19 2.80
N PHE A 136 -9.88 -14.45 3.66
CA PHE A 136 -9.46 -14.26 5.06
C PHE A 136 -10.18 -15.18 6.04
N SER A 137 -10.73 -16.30 5.56
CA SER A 137 -11.50 -17.23 6.40
C SER A 137 -10.70 -17.86 7.54
N ALA A 138 -9.37 -17.89 7.42
CA ALA A 138 -8.47 -18.38 8.47
C ALA A 138 -8.12 -17.33 9.54
N ILE A 139 -8.53 -16.06 9.37
CA ILE A 139 -8.21 -14.96 10.29
C ILE A 139 -9.43 -14.67 11.17
N ASP A 140 -9.26 -14.81 12.49
CA ASP A 140 -10.26 -14.34 13.44
C ASP A 140 -10.16 -12.82 13.63
N PHE A 141 -11.01 -12.07 12.92
CA PHE A 141 -11.04 -10.61 13.00
C PHE A 141 -11.51 -10.06 14.35
N ASN A 142 -12.04 -10.88 15.26
CA ASN A 142 -12.37 -10.43 16.60
C ASN A 142 -11.17 -10.49 17.57
N SER A 143 -10.08 -11.18 17.19
CA SER A 143 -8.88 -11.34 17.99
C SER A 143 -7.77 -10.37 17.57
N ARG A 144 -7.38 -9.48 18.49
CA ARG A 144 -6.24 -8.56 18.30
C ARG A 144 -4.98 -9.28 17.84
N THR A 145 -4.63 -10.38 18.50
CA THR A 145 -3.42 -11.15 18.18
C THR A 145 -3.50 -11.79 16.81
N ALA A 146 -4.67 -12.30 16.41
CA ALA A 146 -4.85 -12.89 15.08
C ALA A 146 -4.76 -11.83 13.98
N VAL A 147 -5.40 -10.67 14.17
CA VAL A 147 -5.36 -9.55 13.21
C VAL A 147 -3.95 -8.99 13.09
N LEU A 148 -3.29 -8.63 14.19
CA LEU A 148 -1.95 -8.07 14.14
C LEU A 148 -0.91 -9.09 13.69
N GLY A 149 -1.10 -10.38 13.98
CA GLY A 149 -0.27 -11.46 13.46
C GLY A 149 -0.39 -11.61 11.94
N ALA A 150 -1.61 -11.52 11.40
CA ALA A 150 -1.84 -11.51 9.96
C ALA A 150 -1.28 -10.23 9.31
N ALA A 151 -1.46 -9.06 9.94
CA ALA A 151 -0.86 -7.81 9.49
C ALA A 151 0.67 -7.94 9.38
N LYS A 152 1.33 -8.44 10.43
CA LYS A 152 2.79 -8.66 10.42
C LYS A 152 3.21 -9.56 9.26
N LEU A 153 2.46 -10.65 9.03
CA LEU A 153 2.73 -11.56 7.91
C LEU A 153 2.65 -10.84 6.57
N PHE A 154 1.58 -10.06 6.33
CA PHE A 154 1.40 -9.34 5.07
C PHE A 154 2.51 -8.31 4.87
N GLU A 155 2.74 -7.43 5.83
CA GLU A 155 3.74 -6.36 5.73
C GLU A 155 5.17 -6.90 5.52
N ASP A 156 5.58 -7.91 6.31
CA ASP A 156 6.90 -8.54 6.15
C ASP A 156 7.02 -9.20 4.77
N THR A 157 5.94 -9.79 4.27
CA THR A 157 5.87 -10.43 2.95
C THR A 157 5.92 -9.38 1.84
N GLY A 158 5.24 -8.25 2.00
CA GLY A 158 5.25 -7.11 1.08
C GLY A 158 6.65 -6.54 0.91
N VAL A 159 7.34 -6.24 2.03
CA VAL A 159 8.75 -5.78 2.00
C VAL A 159 9.64 -6.78 1.25
N ALA A 160 9.55 -8.07 1.62
CA ALA A 160 10.37 -9.11 1.00
C ALA A 160 10.06 -9.30 -0.50
N ALA A 161 8.80 -9.12 -0.89
CA ALA A 161 8.31 -9.19 -2.26
C ALA A 161 8.89 -8.07 -3.13
N TYR A 162 8.82 -6.82 -2.66
CA TYR A 162 9.39 -5.68 -3.37
C TYR A 162 10.90 -5.82 -3.55
N ASN A 163 11.62 -6.16 -2.48
CA ASN A 163 13.07 -6.31 -2.52
C ASN A 163 13.50 -7.45 -3.47
N GLY A 164 12.77 -8.57 -3.46
CA GLY A 164 13.05 -9.70 -4.33
C GLY A 164 12.70 -9.48 -5.80
N ALA A 165 11.62 -8.75 -6.07
CA ALA A 165 11.19 -8.43 -7.42
C ALA A 165 11.91 -7.21 -8.04
N GLY A 166 12.45 -6.31 -7.22
CA GLY A 166 13.11 -5.07 -7.70
C GLY A 166 14.21 -5.32 -8.73
N LYS A 167 15.01 -6.37 -8.57
CA LYS A 167 16.06 -6.76 -9.54
C LYS A 167 15.54 -7.18 -10.93
N LEU A 168 14.24 -7.50 -11.02
CA LEU A 168 13.60 -7.91 -12.26
C LEU A 168 13.15 -6.71 -13.10
N ILE A 169 12.96 -5.55 -12.47
CA ILE A 169 12.55 -4.30 -13.12
C ILE A 169 13.69 -3.77 -13.99
N LYS A 170 13.39 -3.46 -15.26
CA LYS A 170 14.34 -2.90 -16.24
C LYS A 170 14.21 -1.39 -16.38
N ASN A 171 12.99 -0.87 -16.27
CA ASN A 171 12.74 0.55 -16.31
C ASN A 171 13.11 1.22 -14.97
N GLY A 172 14.06 2.15 -15.02
CA GLY A 172 14.54 2.89 -13.84
C GLY A 172 13.45 3.69 -13.12
N ASP A 173 12.44 4.18 -13.84
CA ASP A 173 11.33 4.93 -13.23
C ASP A 173 10.44 4.00 -12.38
N TYR A 174 10.20 2.78 -12.86
CA TYR A 174 9.47 1.75 -12.12
C TYR A 174 10.28 1.26 -10.92
N LEU A 175 11.60 1.15 -11.05
CA LEU A 175 12.47 0.78 -9.93
C LEU A 175 12.49 1.86 -8.84
N LEU A 176 12.60 3.14 -9.22
CA LEU A 176 12.55 4.26 -8.29
C LEU A 176 11.22 4.29 -7.53
N LEU A 177 10.13 4.05 -8.25
CA LEU A 177 8.79 3.99 -7.71
C LEU A 177 8.60 2.81 -6.74
N ALA A 178 9.01 1.61 -7.11
CA ALA A 178 9.01 0.45 -6.23
C ALA A 178 9.83 0.72 -4.96
N GLY A 179 10.98 1.38 -5.09
CA GLY A 179 11.81 1.82 -3.96
C GLY A 179 11.11 2.80 -3.01
N LYS A 180 10.19 3.63 -3.51
CA LYS A 180 9.39 4.52 -2.65
C LYS A 180 8.32 3.75 -1.88
N ILE A 181 7.65 2.80 -2.53
CA ILE A 181 6.58 2.01 -1.93
C ILE A 181 7.16 1.08 -0.86
N VAL A 182 8.22 0.33 -1.15
CA VAL A 182 8.85 -0.55 -0.15
C VAL A 182 9.36 0.20 1.08
N SER A 183 9.73 1.48 0.94
CA SER A 183 10.07 2.32 2.09
C SER A 183 8.86 2.61 2.99
N VAL A 184 7.66 2.72 2.42
CA VAL A 184 6.39 2.82 3.17
C VAL A 184 6.05 1.47 3.80
N GLU A 185 6.11 0.37 3.05
CA GLU A 185 5.89 -0.99 3.56
C GLU A 185 6.77 -1.30 4.77
N ALA A 186 8.05 -0.97 4.70
CA ALA A 186 8.97 -1.20 5.83
C ALA A 186 8.54 -0.45 7.10
N ARG A 187 7.94 0.74 6.97
CA ARG A 187 7.38 1.48 8.12
C ARG A 187 6.11 0.84 8.65
N HIS A 188 5.26 0.30 7.78
CA HIS A 188 4.08 -0.45 8.20
C HIS A 188 4.50 -1.71 8.96
N ALA A 189 5.42 -2.50 8.41
CA ALA A 189 5.99 -3.68 9.08
C ALA A 189 6.53 -3.32 10.47
N SER A 190 7.36 -2.28 10.58
CA SER A 190 7.91 -1.83 11.87
C SER A 190 6.83 -1.43 12.87
N VAL A 191 5.79 -0.68 12.43
CA VAL A 191 4.74 -0.22 13.35
C VAL A 191 3.87 -1.38 13.82
N ILE A 192 3.53 -2.32 12.94
CA ILE A 192 2.75 -3.51 13.32
C ILE A 192 3.53 -4.38 14.31
N ARG A 193 4.83 -4.54 14.09
CA ARG A 193 5.73 -5.25 15.02
C ARG A 193 5.79 -4.58 16.38
N ASP A 194 5.87 -3.25 16.46
CA ASP A 194 5.81 -2.52 17.73
C ASP A 194 4.43 -2.62 18.40
N LEU A 195 3.32 -2.66 17.64
CA LEU A 195 2.00 -2.94 18.21
C LEU A 195 1.90 -4.35 18.82
N LEU A 196 2.56 -5.34 18.22
CA LEU A 196 2.61 -6.71 18.75
C LEU A 196 3.49 -6.83 19.98
N ASN A 197 4.68 -6.24 19.95
CA ASN A 197 5.66 -6.33 21.01
C ASN A 197 6.29 -4.96 21.30
N PRO A 198 5.59 -4.08 22.05
CA PRO A 198 6.01 -2.70 22.22
C PRO A 198 7.31 -2.59 23.02
N LYS A 199 8.17 -1.65 22.63
CA LYS A 199 9.48 -1.40 23.28
C LYS A 199 10.43 -2.60 23.21
N SER A 200 10.32 -3.41 22.16
CA SER A 200 11.23 -4.51 21.86
C SER A 200 12.13 -4.19 20.65
N ALA A 201 13.02 -5.11 20.29
CA ALA A 201 13.79 -5.03 19.05
C ALA A 201 12.98 -5.51 17.83
N ASP A 202 11.76 -6.00 18.02
CA ASP A 202 10.99 -6.66 16.95
C ASP A 202 10.62 -5.71 15.82
N PHE A 203 10.62 -4.39 16.05
CA PHE A 203 10.35 -3.35 15.05
C PHE A 203 11.26 -3.46 13.80
N ALA A 204 12.46 -4.00 13.98
CA ALA A 204 13.43 -4.32 12.93
C ALA A 204 14.24 -5.56 13.35
N GLY A 205 13.53 -6.66 13.63
CA GLY A 205 14.13 -7.87 14.20
C GLY A 205 15.06 -8.61 13.24
N ASP A 206 16.01 -9.37 13.81
CA ASP A 206 16.94 -10.24 13.07
C ASP A 206 16.21 -11.36 12.27
N ASP A 207 14.90 -11.54 12.49
CA ASP A 207 14.05 -12.43 11.71
C ASP A 207 13.70 -11.87 10.32
N ILE A 208 13.87 -10.57 10.07
CA ILE A 208 13.63 -9.93 8.77
C ILE A 208 14.82 -9.13 8.24
N VAL A 209 15.73 -8.68 9.11
CA VAL A 209 16.93 -7.94 8.75
C VAL A 209 18.16 -8.83 8.88
N ASP A 210 19.03 -8.85 7.86
CA ASP A 210 20.27 -9.63 7.87
C ASP A 210 21.42 -8.93 8.64
N ALA A 211 22.56 -9.61 8.77
CA ALA A 211 23.73 -9.07 9.47
C ALA A 211 24.34 -7.81 8.81
N ASN A 212 23.96 -7.48 7.58
CA ASN A 212 24.36 -6.28 6.87
C ASN A 212 23.35 -5.13 7.00
N GLY A 213 22.22 -5.37 7.69
CA GLY A 213 21.15 -4.39 7.83
C GLY A 213 20.17 -4.36 6.66
N PHE A 214 20.12 -5.40 5.83
CA PHE A 214 19.17 -5.49 4.71
C PHE A 214 17.95 -6.33 5.07
N ASP A 215 16.77 -5.84 4.72
CA ASP A 215 15.56 -6.64 4.70
C ASP A 215 15.69 -7.84 3.74
N LYS A 216 14.94 -8.91 4.04
CA LYS A 216 14.83 -10.08 3.16
C LYS A 216 14.42 -9.68 1.74
N ALA A 217 14.92 -10.44 0.77
CA ALA A 217 14.55 -10.35 -0.64
C ALA A 217 14.17 -11.74 -1.15
N VAL A 218 12.89 -11.96 -1.45
CA VAL A 218 12.34 -13.30 -1.74
C VAL A 218 11.81 -13.35 -3.17
N ALA A 219 12.04 -14.47 -3.87
CA ALA A 219 11.62 -14.61 -5.26
C ALA A 219 10.08 -14.56 -5.40
N PRO A 220 9.54 -13.95 -6.46
CA PRO A 220 8.08 -13.85 -6.65
C PRO A 220 7.31 -15.17 -6.54
N ALA A 221 7.89 -16.28 -7.03
CA ALA A 221 7.24 -17.59 -6.95
C ALA A 221 7.03 -18.08 -5.50
N ASP A 222 7.99 -17.81 -4.62
CA ASP A 222 7.92 -18.20 -3.22
C ASP A 222 6.93 -17.31 -2.46
N ILE A 223 6.89 -16.01 -2.78
CA ILE A 223 5.88 -15.08 -2.24
C ILE A 223 4.46 -15.50 -2.65
N LEU A 224 4.23 -15.76 -3.95
CA LEU A 224 2.92 -16.20 -4.44
C LEU A 224 2.47 -17.51 -3.79
N THR A 225 3.42 -18.39 -3.47
CA THR A 225 3.14 -19.61 -2.71
C THR A 225 2.74 -19.29 -1.27
N ALA A 226 3.47 -18.38 -0.60
CA ALA A 226 3.19 -17.98 0.77
C ALA A 226 1.81 -17.31 0.95
N VAL A 227 1.39 -16.50 -0.03
CA VAL A 227 0.10 -15.78 0.05
C VAL A 227 -1.09 -16.55 -0.54
N LYS A 228 -0.86 -17.71 -1.17
CA LYS A 228 -1.88 -18.50 -1.87
C LYS A 228 -3.12 -18.81 -1.01
N GLY A 229 -2.94 -19.02 0.29
CA GLY A 229 -4.05 -19.29 1.22
C GLY A 229 -5.04 -18.13 1.36
N TYR A 230 -4.61 -16.91 1.05
CA TYR A 230 -5.35 -15.66 1.28
C TYR A 230 -6.06 -15.11 0.05
N VAL A 231 -6.02 -15.82 -1.08
CA VAL A 231 -6.73 -15.45 -2.31
C VAL A 231 -7.44 -16.67 -2.89
N LYS A 232 -8.67 -16.50 -3.37
CA LYS A 232 -9.45 -17.61 -3.96
C LYS A 232 -9.03 -17.87 -5.41
N ASP A 233 -8.60 -16.84 -6.11
CA ASP A 233 -8.13 -16.93 -7.48
C ASP A 233 -6.81 -17.70 -7.57
N THR A 234 -6.66 -18.49 -8.63
CA THR A 234 -5.36 -19.07 -8.96
C THR A 234 -4.53 -18.00 -9.67
N ILE A 235 -3.35 -17.67 -9.14
CA ILE A 235 -2.46 -16.67 -9.73
C ILE A 235 -1.23 -17.36 -10.33
N SER A 236 -0.90 -17.02 -11.57
CA SER A 236 0.31 -17.50 -12.25
C SER A 236 1.33 -16.38 -12.38
N GLY A 237 2.45 -16.55 -11.67
CA GLY A 237 3.64 -15.69 -11.78
C GLY A 237 4.74 -16.27 -12.67
N ALA A 238 4.42 -17.25 -13.52
CA ALA A 238 5.43 -18.05 -14.25
C ALA A 238 6.37 -17.20 -15.13
N ASN A 239 5.92 -16.02 -15.56
CA ASN A 239 6.65 -15.14 -16.46
C ASN A 239 7.05 -13.79 -15.85
N VAL A 240 6.84 -13.59 -14.54
CA VAL A 240 7.16 -12.32 -13.86
C VAL A 240 8.64 -11.96 -14.06
N GLY A 241 8.89 -10.81 -14.69
CA GLY A 241 10.25 -10.31 -14.93
C GLY A 241 11.04 -11.02 -16.02
N LYS A 242 10.43 -11.96 -16.77
CA LYS A 242 11.04 -12.63 -17.93
C LYS A 242 10.86 -11.85 -19.21
#